data_AF-H1S415-F1
#
_entry.id   AF-H1S415-F1
#
_cell.length_a   1.000
_cell.length_b   1.000
_cell.length_c   1.000
_cell.angle_alpha   90.00
_cell.angle_beta   90.00
_cell.angle_gamma   90.00
#
_symmetry.space_group_name_H-M   'P 1'
#
loop_
_entity.id
_entity.type
_entity.pdbx_description
1 polymer ?
#
loop_
_entity_poly.entity_id
_entity_poly.type
_entity_poly.pdbx_seq_one_letter_code
_entity_poly.pdbx_strand_id
1 'polypeptide(L)' 'MLNYFLKRFLGVIPTLLIVAVLVFLFVHLLPGDPARLAAGPEADQTTVELVRRDLGLDKPLPE' A
#
# COMPACT_ATOMS: atom_id res chain seq x y z
N MET A 1 1.43 -24.29 29.30
CA MET A 1 2.19 -23.65 28.19
C MET A 1 1.28 -23.13 27.08
N LEU A 2 0.43 -23.96 26.45
CA LEU A 2 -0.43 -23.56 25.32
C LEU A 2 -1.32 -22.33 25.60
N ASN A 3 -1.92 -22.24 26.78
CA ASN A 3 -2.76 -21.10 27.19
C ASN A 3 -1.98 -19.77 27.33
N TYR A 4 -0.70 -19.85 27.69
CA TYR A 4 0.19 -18.68 27.75
C TYR A 4 0.56 -18.21 26.33
N PHE A 5 0.83 -19.14 25.42
CA PHE A 5 1.03 -18.83 24.00
C PHE A 5 -0.21 -18.20 23.37
N LEU A 6 -1.42 -18.74 23.61
CA LEU A 6 -2.68 -18.16 23.10
C LEU A 6 -2.89 -16.73 23.61
N LYS A 7 -2.72 -16.48 24.91
CA LYS A 7 -2.82 -15.12 25.48
C LYS A 7 -1.83 -14.15 24.86
N ARG A 8 -0.61 -14.60 24.59
CA ARG A 8 0.43 -13.78 23.97
C ARG A 8 0.12 -13.48 22.50
N PHE A 9 -0.37 -14.46 21.74
CA PHE A 9 -0.81 -14.26 20.36
C PHE A 9 -2.03 -13.33 20.27
N LEU A 10 -3.00 -13.44 21.19
CA LEU A 10 -4.15 -12.55 21.26
C LEU A 10 -3.77 -11.08 21.52
N GLY A 11 -2.61 -10.79 22.12
CA GLY A 11 -2.12 -9.43 22.28
C GLY A 11 -1.36 -8.90 21.05
N VAL A 12 -0.66 -9.79 20.33
CA VAL A 12 0.13 -9.42 19.15
C VAL A 12 -0.75 -9.22 17.92
N ILE A 13 -1.75 -10.08 17.71
CA ILE A 13 -2.63 -10.03 16.54
C ILE A 13 -3.32 -8.65 16.38
N PRO A 14 -3.97 -8.07 17.41
CA PRO A 14 -4.61 -6.76 17.29
C PRO A 14 -3.60 -5.67 16.96
N THR A 15 -2.41 -5.72 17.56
CA THR A 15 -1.36 -4.73 17.33
C THR A 15 -0.89 -4.75 15.87
N LEU A 16 -0.63 -5.94 15.32
CA LEU A 16 -0.26 -6.10 13.91
C LEU A 16 -1.38 -5.64 12.99
N LEU A 17 -2.63 -5.95 13.32
CA LEU A 17 -3.79 -5.58 12.52
C LEU A 17 -3.98 -4.05 12.49
N ILE A 18 -3.84 -3.38 13.64
CA ILE A 18 -3.86 -1.91 13.72
C ILE A 18 -2.75 -1.31 12.87
N VAL A 19 -1.51 -1.80 13.01
CA VAL A 19 -0.37 -1.28 12.23
C VAL A 19 -0.60 -1.50 10.73
N ALA A 20 -1.09 -2.67 10.32
CA ALA A 20 -1.39 -2.97 8.91
C ALA A 20 -2.45 -2.02 8.35
N VAL A 21 -3.55 -1.81 9.07
CA VAL A 21 -4.61 -0.88 8.69
C VAL A 21 -4.08 0.55 8.58
N LEU A 22 -3.28 1.00 9.54
CA LEU A 22 -2.68 2.33 9.51
C LEU A 22 -1.75 2.51 8.32
N VAL A 23 -0.85 1.55 8.06
CA VAL A 23 0.05 1.60 6.89
C VAL A 23 -0.74 1.63 5.60
N PHE A 24 -1.76 0.76 5.46
CA PHE A 24 -2.59 0.72 4.26
C PHE A 24 -3.35 2.03 4.05
N LEU A 25 -3.88 2.61 5.12
CA LEU A 25 -4.55 3.90 5.09
C LEU A 25 -3.57 5.02 4.74
N PHE A 26 -2.36 5.04 5.31
CA PHE A 26 -1.33 6.01 4.96
C PHE A 26 -0.95 5.93 3.48
N VAL A 27 -0.79 4.72 2.94
CA VAL A 27 -0.50 4.53 1.51
C VAL A 27 -1.65 5.06 0.64
N HIS A 28 -2.91 4.86 1.04
CA HIS A 28 -4.07 5.38 0.30
C HIS A 28 -4.34 6.87 0.52
N LEU A 29 -3.90 7.43 1.64
CA LEU A 29 -4.03 8.84 1.96
C LEU A 29 -2.91 9.68 1.35
N LEU A 30 -1.77 9.09 0.95
CA LEU A 30 -0.70 9.78 0.24
C LEU A 30 -1.29 10.41 -1.04
N PRO A 31 -1.44 11.75 -1.08
CA PRO A 31 -1.98 12.42 -2.25
C PRO A 31 -0.89 12.42 -3.30
N GLY A 32 -0.96 11.48 -4.23
CA GLY A 32 0.04 11.33 -5.26
C GLY A 32 -0.32 10.20 -6.19
N ASP A 33 -0.38 10.51 -7.49
CA ASP A 33 -0.49 9.48 -8.51
C ASP A 33 0.71 8.52 -8.37
N PRO A 34 0.51 7.22 -8.06
CA PRO A 34 1.61 6.27 -7.89
C PRO A 34 2.48 6.20 -9.15
N ALA A 35 1.91 6.46 -10.33
CA ALA A 35 2.67 6.59 -11.56
C ALA A 35 3.60 7.82 -11.55
N ARG A 36 3.19 8.94 -10.97
CA ARG A 36 4.00 10.15 -10.83
C ARG A 36 5.08 10.00 -9.75
N LEU A 37 4.78 9.29 -8.67
CA LEU A 37 5.78 8.95 -7.65
C LEU A 37 6.86 8.01 -8.21
N ALA A 38 6.47 7.04 -9.04
CA ALA A 38 7.39 6.13 -9.70
C ALA A 38 8.18 6.79 -10.86
N ALA A 39 7.56 7.69 -11.62
CA ALA A 39 8.21 8.43 -12.70
C ALA A 39 9.22 9.47 -12.19
N GLY A 40 9.03 9.99 -10.98
CA GLY A 40 9.88 10.99 -10.35
C GLY A 40 9.32 12.42 -10.48
N PRO A 41 9.76 13.35 -9.60
CA PRO A 41 9.16 14.69 -9.48
C PRO A 41 9.31 15.58 -10.72
N GLU A 42 10.34 15.34 -11.54
CA GLU A 42 10.64 16.11 -12.77
C GLU A 42 10.14 15.42 -14.06
N ALA A 43 9.44 14.29 -13.95
CA ALA A 43 8.96 13.57 -15.12
C ALA A 43 7.83 14.32 -15.82
N ASP A 44 7.90 14.41 -17.15
CA ASP A 44 6.83 14.97 -17.97
C ASP A 44 5.57 14.07 -17.95
N GLN A 45 4.42 14.61 -18.36
CA GLN A 45 3.16 13.87 -18.33
C GLN A 45 3.22 12.60 -19.19
N THR A 46 3.93 12.64 -20.31
CA THR A 46 4.14 11.49 -21.20
C THR A 46 4.91 10.35 -20.54
N THR A 47 5.92 10.66 -19.74
CA THR A 47 6.70 9.67 -18.96
C THR A 47 5.85 9.09 -17.84
N VAL A 48 5.04 9.91 -17.17
CA VAL A 48 4.10 9.43 -16.14
C VAL A 48 3.07 8.46 -16.73
N GLU A 49 2.54 8.74 -17.92
CA GLU A 49 1.59 7.86 -18.60
C GLU A 49 2.22 6.54 -19.07
N LEU A 50 3.46 6.57 -19.56
CA LEU A 50 4.22 5.36 -19.89
C LEU A 50 4.42 4.49 -18.65
N VAL A 51 4.88 5.09 -17.55
CA VAL A 51 5.06 4.40 -16.26
C VAL A 51 3.73 3.86 -15.72
N ARG A 52 2.63 4.59 -15.89
CA ARG A 52 1.29 4.14 -15.51
C ARG A 52 0.88 2.86 -16.26
N ARG A 53 1.16 2.79 -17.55
CA ARG A 53 0.89 1.61 -18.40
C ARG A 53 1.81 0.45 -18.08
N ASP A 54 3.11 0.72 -17.87
CA ASP A 54 4.09 -0.30 -17.52
C ASP A 54 3.79 -0.95 -16.16
N LEU A 55 3.32 -0.15 -15.20
CA LEU A 55 2.89 -0.63 -13.89
C LEU A 55 1.46 -1.23 -13.90
N GLY A 56 0.75 -1.17 -15.03
CA GLY A 56 -0.62 -1.67 -15.16
C GLY A 56 -1.63 -0.94 -14.28
N LEU A 57 -1.33 0.30 -13.88
CA LEU A 57 -2.17 1.16 -13.06
C LEU A 57 -3.35 1.76 -13.87
N ASP A 58 -3.33 1.59 -15.20
CA ASP A 58 -4.41 1.93 -16.13
C ASP A 58 -5.45 0.79 -16.29
N LYS A 59 -5.19 -0.39 -15.73
CA LYS A 59 -6.10 -1.54 -15.82
C LYS A 59 -7.20 -1.43 -14.77
N PRO A 60 -8.46 -1.76 -15.12
CA PRO A 60 -9.53 -1.87 -14.13
C PRO A 60 -9.14 -2.94 -13.10
N LEU A 61 -9.51 -2.70 -11.83
CA LEU A 61 -9.35 -3.71 -10.79
C LEU A 61 -10.02 -5.01 -11.26
N PRO A 62 -9.33 -6.16 -11.18
CA PRO A 62 -9.96 -7.43 -11.51
C PRO A 62 -11.19 -7.60 -10.61
N GLU A 63 -12.35 -7.84 -11.25
CA GLU A 63 -13.61 -8.16 -10.58
C GLU A 63 -13.47 -9.39 -9.66
#